data_AF-A0A7S1JN78-F1
#
_entry.id   AF-A0A7S1JN78-F1
#
_cell.length_a   1.000
_cell.length_b   1.000
_cell.length_c   1.000
_cell.angle_alpha   90.00
_cell.angle_beta   90.00
_cell.angle_gamma   90.00
#
_symmetry.space_group_name_H-M   'P 1'
#
loop_
_entity.id
_entity.type
_entity.pdbx_description
1 polymer ?
#
loop_
_entity_poly.entity_id
_entity_poly.type
_entity_poly.pdbx_seq_one_letter_code
_entity_poly.pdbx_strand_id
1 'polypeptide(L)'
;LRSKRGRAVFGGGEYFTADEVEVIRLDGRSLLSLKVVEGAAFAPLQSAALYRFLGATSENSLKLIYRASHDGPSYGDLLRCLGDTKSLVFVVKKRDYLFGVFISAGIQLPDDPTGENMYDCDGGDFSLASHFHTPKIMMEYSRVVWVAGREGSVDEAKLTIGRWLWLGHQGGAADDM
;
A
#
# COMPACT_ATOMS: atom_id res chain seq x y z
N LEU A 1 11.97 11.88 13.15
CA LEU A 1 13.33 12.35 12.81
C LEU A 1 13.34 12.77 11.34
N ARG A 2 14.14 13.78 10.95
CA ARG A 2 14.32 14.18 9.53
C ARG A 2 15.65 13.64 9.04
N SER A 3 15.69 13.00 7.88
CA SER A 3 16.96 12.59 7.27
C SER A 3 17.73 13.79 6.73
N LYS A 4 19.02 13.62 6.41
CA LYS A 4 19.88 14.68 5.85
C LYS A 4 19.34 15.29 4.55
N ARG A 5 18.36 14.64 3.91
CA ARG A 5 17.64 15.12 2.71
C ARG A 5 16.29 15.78 3.03
N GLY A 6 15.99 16.06 4.30
CA GLY A 6 14.73 16.66 4.74
C GLY A 6 13.52 15.72 4.72
N ARG A 7 13.72 14.43 4.44
CA ARG A 7 12.65 13.42 4.43
C ARG A 7 12.23 13.08 5.85
N ALA A 8 10.93 13.00 6.11
CA ALA A 8 10.43 12.45 7.36
C ALA A 8 10.70 10.94 7.36
N VAL A 9 11.51 10.47 8.31
CA VAL A 9 11.87 9.05 8.43
C VAL A 9 11.07 8.39 9.55
N PHE A 10 10.43 7.27 9.21
CA PHE A 10 9.59 6.50 10.10
C PHE A 10 10.43 5.74 11.12
N GLY A 11 10.11 5.85 12.41
CA GLY A 11 10.84 5.13 13.46
C GLY A 11 12.34 5.47 13.58
N GLY A 12 12.83 6.51 12.90
CA GLY A 12 14.24 6.92 12.93
C GLY A 12 15.14 6.35 11.83
N GLY A 13 14.61 5.51 10.93
CA GLY A 13 15.36 4.93 9.81
C GLY A 13 14.75 5.28 8.45
N GLU A 14 15.57 5.35 7.40
CA GLU A 14 15.09 5.44 6.01
C GLU A 14 14.42 4.13 5.54
N TYR A 15 14.73 3.01 6.22
CA TYR A 15 14.16 1.70 6.01
C TYR A 15 13.65 1.12 7.34
N PHE A 16 12.52 0.43 7.32
CA PHE A 16 11.96 -0.25 8.49
C PHE A 16 11.14 -1.47 8.05
N THR A 17 11.11 -2.51 8.89
CA THR A 17 10.17 -3.62 8.73
C THR A 17 8.78 -3.18 9.18
N ALA A 18 7.75 -3.31 8.34
CA ALA A 18 6.36 -3.06 8.75
C ALA A 18 5.91 -4.08 9.81
N ASP A 19 4.97 -3.69 10.67
CA ASP A 19 4.34 -4.67 11.57
C ASP A 19 3.17 -5.41 10.86
N GLU A 20 2.58 -4.79 9.83
CA GLU A 20 1.55 -5.37 8.97
C GLU A 20 1.49 -4.61 7.63
N VAL A 21 1.20 -5.31 6.54
CA VAL A 21 0.85 -4.73 5.24
C VAL A 21 -0.49 -5.30 4.79
N GLU A 22 -1.44 -4.41 4.49
CA GLU A 22 -2.77 -4.76 4.00
C GLU A 22 -3.00 -4.12 2.63
N VAL A 23 -3.57 -4.86 1.69
CA VAL A 23 -4.03 -4.29 0.41
C VAL A 23 -5.54 -4.42 0.31
N ILE A 24 -6.17 -3.29 0.04
CA ILE A 24 -7.61 -3.14 -0.01
C ILE A 24 -7.99 -2.74 -1.44
N ARG A 25 -8.93 -3.47 -2.02
CA ARG A 25 -9.54 -3.12 -3.30
C ARG A 25 -10.72 -2.17 -3.06
N LEU A 26 -10.81 -1.13 -3.89
CA LEU A 26 -12.03 -0.34 -4.02
C LEU A 26 -12.98 -1.03 -5.01
N ASP A 27 -14.02 -1.68 -4.50
CA ASP A 27 -15.03 -2.44 -5.23
C ASP A 27 -16.33 -1.65 -5.41
N GLY A 28 -16.99 -1.78 -6.57
CA GLY A 28 -18.28 -1.13 -6.84
C GLY A 28 -19.49 -1.94 -6.35
N ARG A 29 -20.39 -1.23 -5.67
CA ARG A 29 -21.74 -1.50 -5.11
C ARG A 29 -21.81 -2.17 -3.74
N SER A 30 -22.25 -1.42 -2.72
CA SER A 30 -22.67 -2.00 -1.43
C SER A 30 -23.83 -1.22 -0.78
N LEU A 31 -24.95 -1.90 -0.55
CA LEU A 31 -26.10 -1.31 0.14
C LEU A 31 -25.87 -1.38 1.67
N LEU A 32 -25.71 -0.21 2.29
CA LEU A 32 -25.84 0.04 3.74
C LEU A 32 -24.90 -0.76 4.67
N SER A 33 -23.60 -0.82 4.36
CA SER A 33 -22.60 -1.33 5.31
C SER A 33 -22.05 -0.22 6.21
N LEU A 34 -21.86 -0.50 7.51
CA LEU A 34 -20.99 0.30 8.38
C LEU A 34 -19.67 0.50 7.62
N LYS A 35 -19.12 1.72 7.57
CA LYS A 35 -17.87 2.03 6.86
C LYS A 35 -16.64 1.39 7.54
N VAL A 36 -16.61 0.07 7.59
CA VAL A 36 -15.59 -0.80 8.17
C VAL A 36 -15.05 -1.67 7.03
N VAL A 37 -13.74 -1.87 7.03
CA VAL A 37 -13.10 -2.85 6.15
C VAL A 37 -13.03 -4.15 6.92
N GLU A 38 -13.88 -5.11 6.57
CA GLU A 38 -13.94 -6.38 7.29
C GLU A 38 -12.59 -7.10 7.24
N GLY A 39 -12.16 -7.61 8.40
CA GLY A 39 -10.88 -8.26 8.56
C GLY A 39 -9.68 -7.34 8.75
N ALA A 40 -9.76 -6.03 8.47
CA ALA A 40 -8.60 -5.15 8.59
C ALA A 40 -8.07 -5.01 10.03
N ALA A 41 -6.76 -4.84 10.18
CA ALA A 41 -6.04 -4.73 11.45
C ALA A 41 -6.08 -3.32 12.07
N PHE A 42 -6.97 -2.45 11.59
CA PHE A 42 -7.14 -1.07 12.01
C PHE A 42 -8.59 -0.76 12.43
N ALA A 43 -8.75 0.28 13.24
CA ALA A 43 -9.99 0.60 13.92
C ALA A 43 -11.08 1.14 12.95
N PRO A 44 -12.38 1.02 13.31
CA PRO A 44 -13.49 1.53 12.51
C PRO A 44 -13.38 3.01 12.12
N LEU A 45 -12.80 3.85 12.99
CA LEU A 45 -12.59 5.28 12.68
C LEU A 45 -11.59 5.47 11.53
N GLN A 46 -10.55 4.64 11.47
CA GLN A 46 -9.54 4.66 10.39
C GLN A 46 -10.17 4.15 9.09
N SER A 47 -11.02 3.12 9.15
CA SER A 47 -11.84 2.69 8.01
C SER A 47 -12.72 3.84 7.50
N ALA A 48 -13.45 4.51 8.38
CA ALA A 48 -14.32 5.62 7.98
C ALA A 48 -13.53 6.79 7.35
N ALA A 49 -12.34 7.10 7.87
CA ALA A 49 -11.44 8.08 7.29
C ALA A 49 -10.96 7.66 5.89
N LEU A 50 -10.64 6.38 5.69
CA LEU A 50 -10.23 5.83 4.40
C LEU A 50 -11.37 5.89 3.37
N TYR A 51 -12.59 5.51 3.75
CA TYR A 51 -13.79 5.66 2.90
C TYR A 51 -14.01 7.11 2.49
N ARG A 52 -13.84 8.06 3.42
CA ARG A 52 -13.96 9.49 3.13
C ARG A 52 -12.86 9.97 2.19
N PHE A 53 -11.63 9.48 2.35
CA PHE A 53 -10.49 9.83 1.49
C PHE A 53 -10.73 9.40 0.03
N LEU A 54 -11.15 8.16 -0.18
CA LEU A 54 -11.31 7.60 -1.53
C LEU A 54 -12.52 8.14 -2.29
N GLY A 55 -13.26 9.10 -1.71
CA GLY A 55 -14.54 9.54 -2.25
C GLY A 55 -15.55 8.39 -2.37
N ALA A 56 -15.34 7.30 -1.63
CA ALA A 56 -16.16 6.11 -1.69
C ALA A 56 -17.54 6.44 -1.11
N THR A 57 -18.52 6.56 -2.00
CA THR A 57 -19.93 6.74 -1.67
C THR A 57 -20.52 5.41 -1.22
N SER A 58 -21.82 5.39 -0.88
CA SER A 58 -22.60 4.15 -0.71
C SER A 58 -22.61 3.25 -1.94
N GLU A 59 -21.96 3.64 -3.04
CA GLU A 59 -21.82 2.83 -4.24
C GLU A 59 -20.45 2.16 -4.36
N ASN A 60 -19.49 2.39 -3.46
CA ASN A 60 -18.17 1.75 -3.49
C ASN A 60 -17.82 1.16 -2.11
N SER A 61 -17.58 -0.16 -2.04
CA SER A 61 -17.10 -0.87 -0.86
C SER A 61 -15.59 -1.09 -0.88
N LEU A 62 -14.98 -1.10 0.29
CA LEU A 62 -13.60 -1.52 0.46
C LEU A 62 -13.54 -2.99 0.84
N LYS A 63 -12.78 -3.76 0.09
CA LYS A 63 -12.56 -5.19 0.33
C LYS A 63 -11.09 -5.47 0.62
N LEU A 64 -10.79 -6.03 1.78
CA LEU A 64 -9.46 -6.55 2.07
C LEU A 64 -9.17 -7.74 1.16
N ILE A 65 -8.09 -7.67 0.38
CA ILE A 65 -7.71 -8.75 -0.55
C ILE A 65 -6.37 -9.39 -0.20
N TYR A 66 -5.55 -8.73 0.61
CA TYR A 66 -4.29 -9.26 1.09
C TYR A 66 -3.99 -8.71 2.49
N ARG A 67 -3.45 -9.57 3.34
CA ARG A 67 -2.84 -9.19 4.62
C ARG A 67 -1.63 -10.10 4.89
N ALA A 68 -0.46 -9.50 5.10
CA ALA A 68 0.80 -10.23 5.25
C ALA A 68 0.75 -11.31 6.34
N SER A 69 0.15 -11.01 7.51
CA SER A 69 0.04 -11.98 8.61
C SER A 69 -0.90 -13.16 8.35
N HIS A 70 -1.81 -13.05 7.39
CA HIS A 70 -2.78 -14.08 7.05
C HIS A 70 -2.39 -14.84 5.77
N ASP A 71 -2.00 -14.11 4.74
CA ASP A 71 -1.78 -14.64 3.40
C ASP A 71 -0.32 -14.98 3.10
N GLY A 72 0.60 -14.58 3.98
CA GLY A 72 2.03 -14.74 3.83
C GLY A 72 2.73 -13.40 3.52
N PRO A 73 3.93 -13.15 4.08
CA PRO A 73 4.64 -11.89 3.91
C PRO A 73 5.43 -11.82 2.60
N SER A 74 5.39 -12.85 1.75
CA SER A 74 6.26 -12.87 0.57
C SER A 74 5.74 -12.02 -0.58
N TYR A 75 6.63 -11.58 -1.48
CA TYR A 75 6.23 -10.90 -2.70
C TYR A 75 5.33 -11.79 -3.58
N GLY A 76 5.62 -13.09 -3.61
CA GLY A 76 4.80 -14.08 -4.30
C GLY A 76 3.38 -14.19 -3.74
N ASP A 77 3.23 -14.11 -2.42
CA ASP A 77 1.92 -14.13 -1.74
C ASP A 77 1.11 -12.88 -2.04
N LEU A 78 1.75 -11.70 -1.98
CA LEU A 78 1.13 -10.45 -2.40
C LEU A 78 0.59 -10.58 -3.83
N LEU A 79 1.46 -10.93 -4.79
CA LEU A 79 1.08 -11.03 -6.20
C LEU A 79 -0.04 -12.06 -6.44
N ARG A 80 0.01 -13.20 -5.74
CA ARG A 80 -1.03 -14.24 -5.81
C ARG A 80 -2.39 -13.72 -5.34
N CYS A 81 -2.43 -12.94 -4.26
CA CYS A 81 -3.67 -12.40 -3.72
C CYS A 81 -4.23 -11.23 -4.53
N LEU A 82 -3.35 -10.39 -5.11
CA LEU A 82 -3.75 -9.25 -5.92
C LEU A 82 -4.30 -9.68 -7.29
N GLY A 83 -3.66 -10.65 -7.96
CA GLY A 83 -4.01 -11.03 -9.33
C GLY A 83 -4.09 -9.81 -10.26
N ASP A 84 -5.12 -9.76 -11.10
CA ASP A 84 -5.36 -8.65 -12.05
C ASP A 84 -6.18 -7.50 -11.45
N THR A 85 -6.27 -7.43 -10.12
CA THR A 85 -7.10 -6.45 -9.43
C THR A 85 -6.55 -5.03 -9.60
N LYS A 86 -7.45 -4.08 -9.90
CA LYS A 86 -7.16 -2.64 -10.02
C LYS A 86 -7.73 -1.84 -8.84
N SER A 87 -7.41 -0.55 -8.77
CA SER A 87 -7.85 0.34 -7.69
C SER A 87 -7.41 -0.16 -6.31
N LEU A 88 -6.09 -0.26 -6.13
CA LEU A 88 -5.45 -0.83 -4.96
C LEU A 88 -5.10 0.25 -3.94
N VAL A 89 -5.36 -0.05 -2.68
CA VAL A 89 -5.01 0.78 -1.53
C VAL A 89 -4.07 -0.04 -0.66
N PHE A 90 -2.80 0.35 -0.62
CA PHE A 90 -1.80 -0.24 0.26
C PHE A 90 -1.85 0.49 1.59
N VAL A 91 -2.05 -0.24 2.69
CA VAL A 91 -2.01 0.27 4.06
C VAL A 91 -0.84 -0.41 4.78
N VAL A 92 0.11 0.39 5.23
CA VAL A 92 1.27 -0.05 6.00
C VAL A 92 1.09 0.38 7.45
N LYS A 93 1.21 -0.58 8.35
CA LYS A 93 1.16 -0.35 9.80
C LYS A 93 2.56 -0.47 10.39
N LYS A 94 2.92 0.52 11.21
CA LYS A 94 4.08 0.43 12.08
C LYS A 94 3.74 1.06 13.42
N ARG A 95 3.70 0.28 14.50
CA ARG A 95 3.27 0.69 15.84
C ARG A 95 1.92 1.41 15.78
N ASP A 96 1.85 2.64 16.28
CA ASP A 96 0.64 3.47 16.31
C ASP A 96 0.36 4.19 14.99
N TYR A 97 1.14 3.92 13.95
CA TYR A 97 1.04 4.64 12.70
C TYR A 97 0.48 3.80 11.57
N LEU A 98 -0.38 4.45 10.78
CA LEU A 98 -1.04 3.91 9.61
C LEU A 98 -0.94 4.92 8.48
N PHE A 99 -0.29 4.53 7.40
CA PHE A 99 -0.12 5.32 6.19
C PHE A 99 -0.20 4.40 4.98
N GLY A 100 -0.27 4.99 3.80
CA GLY A 100 -0.47 4.20 2.61
C GLY A 100 -0.56 5.02 1.34
N VAL A 101 -0.79 4.30 0.27
CA VAL A 101 -0.93 4.85 -1.07
C VAL A 101 -2.10 4.18 -1.79
N PHE A 102 -2.84 4.98 -2.54
CA PHE A 102 -3.82 4.50 -3.52
C PHE A 102 -3.22 4.58 -4.91
N ILE A 103 -3.45 3.55 -5.72
CA ILE A 103 -3.19 3.52 -7.16
C ILE A 103 -4.44 3.04 -7.90
N SER A 104 -4.78 3.69 -9.02
CA SER A 104 -5.92 3.29 -9.86
C SER A 104 -5.64 2.03 -10.68
N ALA A 105 -4.38 1.74 -10.94
CA ALA A 105 -3.93 0.55 -11.66
C ALA A 105 -3.84 -0.70 -10.76
N GLY A 106 -3.72 -1.87 -11.40
CA GLY A 106 -3.23 -3.10 -10.77
C GLY A 106 -1.71 -3.19 -10.86
N ILE A 107 -1.13 -4.24 -10.27
CA ILE A 107 0.32 -4.51 -10.37
C ILE A 107 0.62 -5.18 -11.71
N GLN A 108 1.46 -4.56 -12.53
CA GLN A 108 1.78 -5.03 -13.88
C GLN A 108 3.20 -5.62 -13.89
N LEU A 109 3.30 -6.94 -13.78
CA LEU A 109 4.58 -7.65 -13.84
C LEU A 109 5.21 -7.53 -15.24
N PRO A 110 6.55 -7.48 -15.34
CA PRO A 110 7.25 -7.67 -16.62
C PRO A 110 7.10 -9.10 -17.14
N ASP A 111 7.27 -9.27 -18.45
CA ASP A 111 7.27 -10.59 -19.10
C ASP A 111 8.48 -11.44 -18.66
N ASP A 112 9.63 -10.80 -18.42
CA ASP A 112 10.84 -11.43 -17.90
C ASP A 112 10.76 -11.54 -16.37
N PRO A 113 10.84 -12.75 -15.77
CA PRO A 113 10.85 -12.94 -14.32
C PRO A 113 11.96 -12.19 -13.58
N THR A 114 13.07 -11.88 -14.25
CA THR A 114 14.21 -11.12 -13.69
C THR A 114 14.15 -9.63 -14.02
N GLY A 115 13.25 -9.22 -14.91
CA GLY A 115 13.14 -7.86 -15.40
C GLY A 115 12.36 -6.94 -14.47
N GLU A 116 12.04 -5.75 -15.00
CA GLU A 116 11.25 -4.72 -14.34
C GLU A 116 10.25 -4.10 -15.31
N ASN A 117 9.16 -3.56 -14.77
CA ASN A 117 8.19 -2.78 -15.51
C ASN A 117 7.91 -1.45 -14.79
N MET A 118 7.76 -0.38 -15.56
CA MET A 118 7.44 0.96 -15.06
C MET A 118 6.20 1.49 -15.78
N TYR A 119 5.24 2.03 -15.02
CA TYR A 119 4.06 2.68 -15.58
C TYR A 119 3.54 3.80 -14.68
N ASP A 120 2.77 4.71 -15.29
CA ASP A 120 2.08 5.79 -14.60
C ASP A 120 0.61 5.42 -14.32
N CYS A 121 0.09 5.87 -13.18
CA CYS A 121 -1.33 5.79 -12.86
C CYS A 121 -1.77 6.92 -11.92
N ASP A 122 -3.08 7.12 -11.81
CA ASP A 122 -3.64 8.06 -10.83
C ASP A 122 -3.50 7.49 -9.42
N GLY A 123 -3.18 8.35 -8.45
CA GLY A 123 -2.98 7.88 -7.09
C GLY A 123 -2.94 8.98 -6.03
N GLY A 124 -2.55 8.61 -4.82
CA GLY A 124 -2.50 9.55 -3.70
C GLY A 124 -1.94 8.92 -2.44
N ASP A 125 -1.16 9.68 -1.66
CA ASP A 125 -0.64 9.23 -0.37
C ASP A 125 -1.62 9.65 0.73
N PHE A 126 -1.73 8.83 1.77
CA PHE A 126 -2.53 9.14 2.93
C PHE A 126 -1.86 8.69 4.22
N SER A 127 -2.28 9.33 5.32
CA SER A 127 -1.99 8.91 6.68
C SER A 127 -3.28 8.90 7.49
N LEU A 128 -3.62 7.74 8.06
CA LEU A 128 -4.81 7.54 8.89
C LEU A 128 -4.49 7.67 10.39
N ALA A 129 -3.26 7.33 10.78
CA ALA A 129 -2.75 7.54 12.13
C ALA A 129 -1.29 7.97 12.04
N SER A 130 -0.97 9.14 12.59
CA SER A 130 0.40 9.62 12.71
C SER A 130 0.51 10.68 13.81
N HIS A 131 1.67 11.36 13.88
CA HIS A 131 1.83 12.54 14.73
C HIS A 131 0.85 13.68 14.41
N PHE A 132 0.20 13.65 13.24
CA PHE A 132 -0.90 14.57 12.95
C PHE A 132 -2.14 14.13 13.72
N HIS A 133 -2.72 15.06 14.50
CA HIS A 133 -3.93 14.78 15.28
C HIS A 133 -5.16 14.44 14.41
N THR A 134 -5.05 14.60 13.09
CA THR A 134 -6.08 14.29 12.10
C THR A 134 -5.48 13.57 10.89
N PRO A 135 -6.25 12.67 10.23
CA PRO A 135 -5.83 12.04 8.99
C PRO A 135 -5.42 13.08 7.95
N LYS A 136 -4.26 12.87 7.31
CA LYS A 136 -3.72 13.79 6.31
C LYS A 136 -3.64 13.11 4.96
N ILE A 137 -4.09 13.83 3.93
CA ILE A 137 -4.10 13.40 2.54
C ILE A 137 -3.08 14.25 1.78
N MET A 138 -2.21 13.61 1.00
CA MET A 138 -1.29 14.29 0.09
C MET A 138 -1.59 13.79 -1.33
N MET A 139 -2.34 14.61 -2.08
CA MET A 139 -2.67 14.29 -3.46
C MET A 139 -1.50 14.65 -4.37
N GLU A 140 -0.99 13.66 -5.10
CA GLU A 140 -0.27 13.85 -6.34
C GLU A 140 -1.06 13.12 -7.42
N TYR A 141 -1.41 13.83 -8.50
CA TYR A 141 -2.32 13.30 -9.51
C TYR A 141 -1.74 12.14 -10.33
N SER A 142 -0.41 11.98 -10.37
CA SER A 142 0.26 10.91 -11.11
C SER A 142 1.29 10.22 -10.23
N ARG A 143 1.28 8.88 -10.26
CA ARG A 143 2.23 8.00 -9.58
C ARG A 143 2.94 7.13 -10.59
N VAL A 144 4.27 7.21 -10.56
CA VAL A 144 5.15 6.22 -11.18
C VAL A 144 5.14 4.99 -10.29
N VAL A 145 4.85 3.83 -10.86
CA VAL A 145 4.94 2.52 -10.20
C VAL A 145 6.02 1.72 -10.88
N TRP A 146 6.95 1.16 -10.10
CA TRP A 146 7.91 0.19 -10.58
C TRP A 146 7.70 -1.18 -9.95
N VAL A 147 7.72 -2.20 -10.79
CA VAL A 147 7.39 -3.57 -10.42
C VAL A 147 8.53 -4.47 -10.87
N ALA A 148 9.16 -5.15 -9.92
CA ALA A 148 10.10 -6.20 -10.23
C ALA A 148 9.36 -7.46 -10.68
N GLY A 149 9.96 -8.20 -11.62
CA GLY A 149 9.63 -9.60 -11.84
C GLY A 149 9.83 -10.41 -10.55
N ARG A 150 9.27 -11.62 -10.50
CA ARG A 150 9.28 -12.46 -9.29
C ARG A 150 10.71 -12.74 -8.78
N GLU A 151 11.67 -12.85 -9.69
CA GLU A 151 13.08 -13.13 -9.42
C GLU A 151 13.95 -11.87 -9.48
N GLY A 152 13.40 -10.73 -9.90
CA GLY A 152 14.10 -9.46 -10.06
C GLY A 152 14.03 -8.53 -8.84
N SER A 153 14.54 -7.31 -9.02
CA SER A 153 14.41 -6.20 -8.07
C SER A 153 14.47 -4.87 -8.82
N VAL A 154 13.76 -3.85 -8.33
CA VAL A 154 13.87 -2.45 -8.77
C VAL A 154 14.41 -1.60 -7.64
N ASP A 155 15.52 -0.90 -7.86
CA ASP A 155 16.16 -0.03 -6.84
C ASP A 155 16.29 -0.74 -5.47
N GLU A 156 16.77 -1.99 -5.47
CA GLU A 156 16.90 -2.87 -4.30
C GLU A 156 15.57 -3.32 -3.65
N ALA A 157 14.42 -2.94 -4.19
CA ALA A 157 13.08 -3.32 -3.74
C ALA A 157 12.35 -4.27 -4.72
N LYS A 158 11.18 -4.79 -4.35
CA LYS A 158 10.31 -5.57 -5.24
C LYS A 158 9.20 -4.72 -5.88
N LEU A 159 8.70 -3.73 -5.15
CA LEU A 159 7.64 -2.83 -5.60
C LEU A 159 7.92 -1.42 -5.08
N THR A 160 7.93 -0.43 -5.97
CA THR A 160 7.98 0.98 -5.59
C THR A 160 6.75 1.72 -6.13
N ILE A 161 6.09 2.50 -5.28
CA ILE A 161 4.94 3.32 -5.64
C ILE A 161 5.25 4.77 -5.26
N GLY A 162 5.37 5.60 -6.29
CA GLY A 162 5.80 6.98 -6.15
C GLY A 162 7.16 7.08 -5.44
N ARG A 163 7.35 8.16 -4.68
CA ARG A 163 8.63 8.42 -4.00
C ARG A 163 8.70 7.87 -2.58
N TRP A 164 7.61 7.27 -2.07
CA TRP A 164 7.41 7.10 -0.62
C TRP A 164 7.14 5.66 -0.16
N LEU A 165 6.66 4.76 -1.02
CA LEU A 165 6.40 3.37 -0.63
C LEU A 165 7.28 2.41 -1.43
N TRP A 166 8.17 1.71 -0.72
CA TRP A 166 9.09 0.72 -1.26
C TRP A 166 8.89 -0.56 -0.44
N LEU A 167 8.58 -1.68 -1.10
CA LEU A 167 8.32 -2.97 -0.45
C LEU A 167 9.35 -4.02 -0.91
N GLY A 168 9.74 -4.93 -0.01
CA GLY A 168 10.71 -5.99 -0.31
C GLY A 168 12.13 -5.47 -0.56
N HIS A 169 12.60 -4.50 0.24
CA HIS A 169 13.97 -3.97 0.13
C HIS A 169 15.02 -5.00 0.59
N GLN A 170 16.13 -5.12 -0.15
CA GLN A 170 17.26 -5.99 0.22
C GLN A 170 17.70 -5.72 1.66
N GLY A 171 17.69 -6.78 2.48
CA GLY A 171 17.99 -6.74 3.92
C GLY A 171 17.00 -7.50 4.81
N GLY A 172 15.79 -7.81 4.32
CA GLY A 172 14.89 -8.84 4.87
C GLY A 172 15.31 -10.25 4.44
N ALA A 173 14.61 -11.31 4.88
CA ALA A 173 14.83 -12.62 4.24
C ALA A 173 14.56 -12.49 2.74
N ALA A 174 15.27 -13.25 1.90
CA ALA A 174 15.27 -13.07 0.44
C ALA A 174 13.87 -13.13 -0.21
N ASP A 175 12.87 -13.62 0.53
CA ASP A 175 11.48 -13.75 0.11
C ASP A 175 10.51 -12.76 0.78
N ASP A 176 10.95 -12.00 1.80
CA ASP A 176 10.09 -11.12 2.61
C ASP A 176 9.78 -9.77 1.92
N MET A 177 8.56 -9.26 2.15
CA MET A 177 8.11 -7.90 1.77
C MET A 177 8.25 -6.86 2.87
#